data_AF-H1KRV8-F1
#
_entry.id   AF-H1KRV8-F1
#
_cell.length_a   1.000
_cell.length_b   1.000
_cell.length_c   1.000
_cell.angle_alpha   90.00
_cell.angle_beta   90.00
_cell.angle_gamma   90.00
#
_symmetry.space_group_name_H-M   'P 1'
#
loop_
_entity.id
_entity.type
_entity.pdbx_description
1 polymer ?
#
loop_
_entity_poly.entity_id
_entity_poly.type
_entity_poly.pdbx_seq_one_letter_code
_entity_poly.pdbx_strand_id
1 'polypeptide(L)'
;RKVRLLGVVGEGGALARQLARYLRRREIICSGDPASSRCRLDGDDLASLIVTAGGARAAEDAPSDLIEAEDQARAERAGLWQRER
;
A
#
# COMPACT_ATOMS: atom_id res chain seq x y z
N ARG A 1 4.38 -17.18 -3.04
CA ARG A 1 5.56 -16.28 -2.90
C ARG A 1 5.13 -15.05 -2.11
N LYS A 2 5.90 -14.61 -1.10
CA LYS A 2 5.65 -13.34 -0.39
C LYS A 2 6.45 -12.24 -1.08
N VAL A 3 5.85 -11.07 -1.29
CA VAL A 3 6.48 -9.89 -1.90
C VAL A 3 6.46 -8.77 -0.88
N ARG A 4 7.58 -8.04 -0.74
CA ARG A 4 7.65 -6.82 0.05
C ARG A 4 7.67 -5.63 -0.91
N LEU A 5 6.76 -4.70 -0.71
CA LEU A 5 6.69 -3.46 -1.47
C LEU A 5 7.69 -2.47 -0.88
N LEU A 6 8.39 -1.74 -1.75
CA LEU A 6 9.33 -0.70 -1.34
C LEU A 6 8.59 0.50 -0.74
N GLY A 7 9.14 1.09 0.33
CA GLY A 7 8.67 2.37 0.87
C GLY A 7 7.35 2.31 1.66
N VAL A 8 6.83 1.12 1.98
CA VAL A 8 5.60 0.97 2.77
C VAL A 8 5.76 0.01 3.93
N VAL A 9 5.05 0.31 5.02
CA VAL A 9 4.88 -0.57 6.17
C VAL A 9 3.48 -1.17 6.10
N GLY A 10 3.43 -2.47 5.80
CA GLY A 10 2.18 -3.20 5.68
C GLY A 10 1.53 -3.46 7.04
N GLU A 11 0.20 -3.39 7.07
CA GLU A 11 -0.58 -3.54 8.30
C GLU A 11 -1.13 -4.95 8.44
N GLY A 12 -1.21 -5.44 9.67
CA GLY A 12 -1.68 -6.79 9.98
C GLY A 12 -3.21 -6.93 10.02
N GLY A 13 -3.67 -8.12 10.42
CA GLY A 13 -5.05 -8.33 10.84
C GLY A 13 -6.11 -8.14 9.74
N ALA A 14 -7.14 -7.33 10.02
CA ALA A 14 -8.30 -7.18 9.14
C ALA A 14 -7.94 -6.47 7.81
N LEU A 15 -7.02 -5.51 7.86
CA LEU A 15 -6.57 -4.74 6.70
C LEU A 15 -5.78 -5.62 5.73
N ALA A 16 -4.82 -6.41 6.24
CA ALA A 16 -4.12 -7.43 5.44
C ALA A 16 -5.10 -8.37 4.72
N ARG A 17 -6.14 -8.85 5.42
CA ARG A 17 -7.16 -9.72 4.83
C ARG A 17 -7.99 -9.02 3.76
N GLN A 18 -8.35 -7.75 3.97
CA GLN A 18 -9.10 -6.97 2.99
C GLN A 18 -8.27 -6.71 1.74
N LEU A 19 -7.02 -6.31 1.89
CA LEU A 19 -6.09 -6.13 0.79
C LEU A 19 -5.91 -7.44 -0.01
N ALA A 20 -5.65 -8.56 0.67
CA ALA A 20 -5.51 -9.85 0.01
C ALA A 20 -6.77 -10.24 -0.81
N ARG A 21 -7.98 -9.92 -0.30
CA ARG A 21 -9.23 -10.13 -1.04
C ARG A 21 -9.34 -9.23 -2.27
N TYR A 22 -8.96 -7.96 -2.14
CA TYR A 22 -8.97 -7.00 -3.26
C TYR A 22 -8.02 -7.42 -4.38
N LEU A 23 -6.82 -7.88 -4.03
CA LEU A 23 -5.79 -8.28 -4.99
C LEU A 23 -6.04 -9.65 -5.64
N ARG A 24 -6.84 -10.54 -5.03
CA ARG A 24 -7.02 -11.93 -5.48
C ARG A 24 -7.47 -12.10 -6.94
N ARG A 25 -8.19 -11.13 -7.50
CA ARG A 25 -8.76 -11.21 -8.86
C ARG A 25 -8.13 -10.23 -9.83
N ARG A 26 -6.97 -9.67 -9.45
CA ARG A 26 -6.30 -8.61 -10.19
C ARG A 26 -4.94 -9.09 -10.64
N GLU A 27 -4.55 -8.69 -11.83
CA GLU A 27 -3.20 -8.95 -12.32
C GLU A 27 -2.24 -7.94 -11.70
N ILE A 28 -1.15 -8.43 -11.13
CA ILE A 28 -0.13 -7.62 -10.48
C ILE A 28 1.21 -7.97 -11.10
N ILE A 29 1.87 -6.96 -11.65
CA ILE A 29 3.17 -7.11 -12.29
C ILE A 29 4.22 -6.51 -11.36
N CYS A 30 5.00 -7.38 -10.73
CA CYS A 30 6.11 -6.97 -9.87
C CYS A 30 7.44 -7.03 -10.63
N SER A 31 8.26 -6.01 -10.42
CA SER A 31 9.61 -5.88 -10.99
C SER A 31 10.62 -5.53 -9.90
N GLY A 32 11.88 -5.90 -10.11
CA GLY A 32 12.97 -5.67 -9.16
C GLY A 32 13.21 -6.84 -8.18
N ASP A 33 13.96 -6.55 -7.12
CA ASP A 33 14.35 -7.53 -6.10
C ASP A 33 13.18 -7.82 -5.12
N PRO A 34 12.99 -9.05 -4.62
CA PRO A 34 11.94 -9.37 -3.65
C PRO A 34 11.94 -8.53 -2.35
N ALA A 35 13.10 -7.96 -1.98
CA ALA A 35 13.25 -7.09 -0.81
C ALA A 35 12.84 -5.63 -1.09
N SER A 36 12.79 -5.21 -2.35
CA SER A 36 12.49 -3.83 -2.79
C SER A 36 11.61 -3.80 -4.03
N SER A 37 10.66 -4.73 -4.15
CA SER A 37 9.88 -4.90 -5.37
C SER A 37 8.94 -3.72 -5.59
N ARG A 38 8.91 -3.22 -6.83
CA ARG A 38 7.85 -2.32 -7.30
C ARG A 38 6.82 -3.14 -8.05
N CYS A 39 5.59 -3.13 -7.55
CA CYS A 39 4.47 -3.82 -8.16
C CYS A 39 3.50 -2.82 -8.75
N ARG A 40 2.94 -3.16 -9.91
CA ARG A 40 1.91 -2.37 -10.57
C ARG A 40 0.62 -3.17 -10.71
N LEU A 41 -0.49 -2.48 -10.56
CA LEU A 41 -1.84 -2.97 -10.78
C LEU A 41 -2.48 -2.09 -11.86
N ASP A 42 -2.89 -2.68 -12.98
CA ASP A 42 -3.52 -1.94 -14.09
C ASP A 42 -2.68 -0.74 -14.61
N GLY A 43 -1.35 -0.76 -14.36
CA GLY A 43 -0.41 0.31 -14.73
C GLY A 43 -0.02 1.24 -13.56
N ASP A 44 -0.82 1.29 -12.50
CA ASP A 44 -0.61 2.14 -11.34
C ASP A 44 0.32 1.50 -10.30
N ASP A 45 1.09 2.32 -9.59
CA ASP A 45 1.96 1.83 -8.51
C ASP A 45 1.14 1.28 -7.34
N LEU A 46 1.35 0.01 -7.04
CA LEU A 46 0.57 -0.70 -6.03
C LEU A 46 0.81 -0.15 -4.62
N ALA A 47 2.03 0.32 -4.31
CA ALA A 47 2.32 0.90 -3.00
C ALA A 47 1.52 2.19 -2.81
N SER A 48 1.52 3.08 -3.81
CA SER A 48 0.72 4.31 -3.79
C SER A 48 -0.78 4.03 -3.64
N LEU A 49 -1.31 3.06 -4.40
CA LEU A 49 -2.72 2.66 -4.29
C LEU A 49 -3.10 2.16 -2.89
N ILE A 50 -2.25 1.33 -2.29
CA ILE A 50 -2.52 0.75 -0.96
C ILE A 50 -2.45 1.84 0.12
N VAL A 51 -1.47 2.74 0.05
CA VAL A 51 -1.32 3.84 1.03
C VAL A 51 -2.49 4.81 0.91
N THR A 52 -2.87 5.21 -0.30
CA THR A 52 -4.03 6.10 -0.56
C THR A 52 -5.33 5.52 0.00
N ALA A 53 -5.54 4.21 -0.15
CA ALA A 53 -6.70 3.52 0.41
C ALA A 53 -6.65 3.35 1.95
N GLY A 54 -5.59 3.81 2.61
CA GLY A 54 -5.35 3.60 4.04
C GLY A 54 -5.11 2.12 4.40
N GLY A 55 -4.55 1.33 3.48
CA GLY A 55 -4.24 -0.09 3.69
C GLY A 55 -2.82 -0.37 4.20
N ALA A 56 -1.94 0.62 4.13
CA ALA A 56 -0.57 0.59 4.63
C ALA A 56 -0.15 2.02 5.02
N ARG A 57 0.96 2.12 5.78
CA ARG A 57 1.64 3.38 6.07
C ARG A 57 2.81 3.60 5.13
N ALA A 58 3.15 4.85 4.85
CA ALA A 58 4.43 5.16 4.22
C ALA A 58 5.57 4.83 5.20
N ALA A 59 6.67 4.27 4.69
CA ALA A 59 7.88 4.08 5.49
C ALA A 59 8.56 5.43 5.79
N GLU A 60 9.44 5.48 6.79
CA GLU A 60 10.16 6.71 7.16
C GLU A 60 11.05 7.25 6.02
N ASP A 61 11.57 6.36 5.18
CA ASP A 61 12.39 6.66 4.00
C ASP A 61 11.58 6.58 2.69
N ALA A 62 10.25 6.66 2.77
CA ALA A 62 9.39 6.55 1.61
C ALA A 62 9.61 7.71 0.63
N PRO A 63 9.53 7.45 -0.68
CA PRO A 63 9.50 8.51 -1.69
C PRO A 63 8.29 9.44 -1.50
N SER A 64 8.40 10.68 -1.98
CA SER A 64 7.43 11.74 -1.70
C SER A 64 6.01 11.43 -2.15
N ASP A 65 5.85 10.67 -3.24
CA ASP A 65 4.57 10.20 -3.75
C ASP A 65 3.81 9.33 -2.73
N LEU A 66 4.52 8.52 -1.93
CA LEU A 66 3.92 7.73 -0.87
C LEU A 66 3.58 8.56 0.38
N ILE A 67 4.37 9.60 0.67
CA ILE A 67 4.07 10.54 1.74
C ILE A 67 2.79 11.32 1.41
N GLU A 68 2.69 11.86 0.20
CA GLU A 68 1.49 12.56 -0.28
C GLU A 68 0.25 11.66 -0.28
N ALA A 69 0.42 10.39 -0.70
CA ALA A 69 -0.65 9.39 -0.62
C ALA A 69 -1.12 9.13 0.81
N GLU A 70 -0.20 9.11 1.79
CA GLU A 70 -0.56 8.91 3.20
C GLU A 70 -1.29 10.12 3.77
N ASP A 71 -0.83 11.34 3.45
CA ASP A 71 -1.49 12.58 3.86
C ASP A 71 -2.92 12.65 3.31
N GLN A 72 -3.13 12.26 2.05
CA GLN A 72 -4.47 12.14 1.48
C GLN A 72 -5.33 11.13 2.23
N ALA A 73 -4.79 9.95 2.51
CA ALA A 73 -5.51 8.90 3.23
C ALA A 73 -5.92 9.35 4.64
N ARG A 74 -5.07 10.13 5.32
CA ARG A 74 -5.38 10.75 6.63
C ARG A 74 -6.49 11.79 6.49
N ALA A 75 -6.40 12.68 5.51
CA ALA A 75 -7.41 13.71 5.26
C ALA A 75 -8.79 13.11 4.95
N GLU A 76 -8.84 12.04 4.16
CA GLU A 76 -10.07 11.31 3.81
C GLU A 76 -10.54 10.33 4.87
N ARG A 77 -9.73 10.08 5.90
CA ARG A 77 -9.96 9.04 6.92
C ARG A 77 -10.16 7.67 6.28
N ALA A 78 -9.33 7.32 5.32
CA ALA A 78 -9.37 6.03 4.64
C ALA A 78 -8.80 4.92 5.53
N GLY A 79 -9.38 3.71 5.45
CA GLY A 79 -8.81 2.49 6.05
C GLY A 79 -8.35 2.63 7.51
N LEU A 80 -7.02 2.52 7.72
CA LEU A 80 -6.32 2.70 9.00
C LEU A 80 -6.76 3.93 9.78
N TRP A 81 -6.95 5.04 9.06
CA TRP A 81 -7.18 6.37 9.62
C TRP A 81 -8.63 6.59 10.10
N GLN A 82 -9.53 5.61 9.91
CA GLN A 82 -10.92 5.71 10.37
C GLN A 82 -11.08 5.78 11.89
N ARG A 83 -10.07 5.34 12.64
CA ARG A 83 -10.14 5.18 14.11
C ARG A 83 -9.27 6.15 14.89
N GLU A 84 -8.41 6.93 14.24
CA GLU A 84 -7.62 7.98 14.89
C GLU A 84 -8.56 9.17 15.17
N ARG A 85 -9.07 9.22 16.41
CA ARG A 85 -9.84 10.34 16.97
C ARG A 85 -8.99 11.09 17.98
#